data_AF-A0A2G9SIN9-F1
#
_entry.id   AF-A0A2G9SIN9-F1
#
_cell.length_a   1.000
_cell.length_b   1.000
_cell.length_c   1.000
_cell.angle_alpha   90.00
_cell.angle_beta   90.00
_cell.angle_gamma   90.00
#
_symmetry.space_group_name_H-M   'P 1'
#
loop_
_entity.id
_entity.type
_entity.pdbx_description
1 polymer ?
#
loop_
_entity_poly.entity_id
_entity_poly.type
_entity_poly.pdbx_seq_one_letter_code
_entity_poly.pdbx_strand_id
1 'polypeptide(L)'
;TLMEMTEQIKTVRHSEELISLAERGIGYHHGSMDYKARRFVEMLFRMGHIRVVTATSSLALGINMPCKSVVFLKDSSYLDALNYRQMAGRAGRRGLDLEGNVYFFNIPMTKVDMLIKSNVPELRGQFPLSISLVLRLMLLAAKADDKGDARAKVLSVLKHSLMSFKHPVATQMLKMFFVFSLQFLVHEVCMYVATDQNVYKCIA
;
A
#
# COMPACT_ATOMS: atom_id res chain seq x y z
N THR A 1 -0.11 28.06 -17.51
CA THR A 1 1.29 28.20 -17.99
C THR A 1 2.26 27.70 -16.92
N LEU A 2 3.54 27.45 -17.26
CA LEU A 2 4.57 27.01 -16.29
C LEU A 2 4.60 27.92 -15.04
N MET A 3 4.50 29.24 -15.23
CA MET A 3 4.41 30.22 -14.13
C MET A 3 3.24 29.97 -13.17
N GLU A 4 2.04 29.66 -13.66
CA GLU A 4 0.88 29.37 -12.81
C GLU A 4 1.07 28.09 -11.98
N MET A 5 1.76 27.08 -12.54
CA MET A 5 2.07 25.84 -11.82
C MET A 5 3.12 26.05 -10.74
N THR A 6 4.13 26.89 -11.03
CA THR A 6 5.14 27.31 -10.07
C THR A 6 4.52 28.04 -8.88
N GLU A 7 3.54 28.89 -9.12
CA GLU A 7 2.83 29.61 -8.06
C GLU A 7 2.16 28.68 -7.05
N GLN A 8 1.62 27.54 -7.52
CA GLN A 8 0.90 26.58 -6.68
C GLN A 8 1.79 25.85 -5.66
N ILE A 9 3.10 25.83 -5.88
CA ILE A 9 4.06 25.15 -5.01
C ILE A 9 4.96 26.09 -4.22
N LYS A 10 4.86 27.42 -4.37
CA LYS A 10 5.73 28.37 -3.65
C LYS A 10 5.76 28.18 -2.14
N THR A 11 4.61 27.83 -1.54
CA THR A 11 4.47 27.62 -0.09
C THR A 11 4.91 26.23 0.40
N VAL A 12 5.31 25.34 -0.52
CA VAL A 12 5.73 23.98 -0.21
C VAL A 12 7.20 23.96 0.22
N ARG A 13 7.58 23.03 1.08
CA ARG A 13 8.98 22.85 1.49
C ARG A 13 9.85 22.49 0.28
N HIS A 14 11.05 23.07 0.20
CA HIS A 14 11.99 22.86 -0.91
C HIS A 14 11.45 23.26 -2.30
N SER A 15 10.48 24.18 -2.36
CA SER A 15 9.87 24.63 -3.61
C SER A 15 10.88 25.27 -4.56
N GLU A 16 11.77 26.14 -4.06
CA GLU A 16 12.79 26.82 -4.85
C GLU A 16 13.74 25.84 -5.56
N GLU A 17 14.21 24.81 -4.84
CA GLU A 17 15.05 23.75 -5.40
C GLU A 17 14.30 22.96 -6.47
N LEU A 18 13.06 22.55 -6.18
CA LEU A 18 12.24 21.78 -7.12
C LEU A 18 11.94 22.56 -8.40
N ILE A 19 11.68 23.87 -8.29
CA ILE A 19 11.46 24.76 -9.44
C ILE A 19 12.74 24.90 -10.25
N SER A 20 13.88 25.15 -9.60
CA SER A 20 15.17 25.27 -10.27
C SER A 20 15.57 23.99 -11.04
N LEU A 21 15.29 22.82 -10.45
CA LEU A 21 15.49 21.54 -11.13
C LEU A 21 14.52 21.36 -12.29
N ALA A 22 13.25 21.71 -12.12
CA ALA A 22 12.24 21.58 -13.16
C ALA A 22 12.53 22.47 -14.38
N GLU A 23 13.07 23.68 -14.18
CA GLU A 23 13.56 24.56 -15.26
C GLU A 23 14.70 23.92 -16.06
N ARG A 24 15.49 23.06 -15.42
CA ARG A 24 16.55 22.25 -16.06
C ARG A 24 16.05 20.91 -16.62
N GLY A 25 14.75 20.65 -16.51
CA GLY A 25 14.11 19.40 -16.97
C GLY A 25 14.36 18.19 -16.06
N ILE A 26 14.70 18.43 -14.79
CA ILE A 26 14.99 17.41 -13.77
C ILE A 26 13.93 17.48 -12.67
N GLY A 27 13.48 16.33 -12.17
CA GLY A 27 12.59 16.24 -11.01
C GLY A 27 13.01 15.14 -10.05
N TYR A 28 12.47 15.19 -8.84
CA TYR A 28 12.55 14.10 -7.87
C TYR A 28 11.16 13.78 -7.32
N HIS A 29 10.94 12.51 -6.93
CA HIS A 29 9.67 12.04 -6.39
C HIS A 29 9.90 11.04 -5.25
N HIS A 30 9.45 11.38 -4.05
CA HIS A 30 9.50 10.49 -2.90
C HIS A 30 8.31 10.69 -1.96
N GLY A 31 8.03 9.68 -1.13
CA GLY A 31 6.85 9.65 -0.26
C GLY A 31 6.76 10.79 0.78
N SER A 32 7.89 11.39 1.17
CA SER A 32 7.91 12.53 2.11
C SER A 32 7.67 13.89 1.45
N MET A 33 7.50 13.95 0.13
CA MET A 33 7.10 15.19 -0.55
C MET A 33 5.63 15.51 -0.31
N ASP A 34 5.35 16.79 -0.11
CA ASP A 34 3.99 17.32 -0.09
C ASP A 34 3.21 16.92 -1.36
N TYR A 35 1.91 16.65 -1.18
CA TYR A 35 1.05 16.21 -2.27
C TYR A 35 1.06 17.19 -3.47
N LYS A 36 1.10 18.50 -3.20
CA LYS A 36 1.17 19.53 -4.24
C LYS A 36 2.47 19.43 -5.07
N ALA A 37 3.61 19.23 -4.41
CA ALA A 37 4.90 19.08 -5.10
C ALA A 37 4.96 17.79 -5.93
N ARG A 38 4.45 16.67 -5.41
CA ARG A 38 4.35 15.42 -6.20
C ARG A 38 3.52 15.61 -7.46
N ARG A 39 2.34 16.22 -7.33
CA ARG A 39 1.45 16.51 -8.46
C ARG A 39 2.12 17.44 -9.48
N PHE A 40 2.86 18.44 -9.02
CA PHE A 40 3.62 19.34 -9.89
C PHE A 40 4.63 18.58 -10.76
N VAL A 41 5.47 17.72 -10.16
CA VAL A 41 6.44 16.90 -10.88
C VAL A 41 5.76 15.96 -11.87
N GLU A 42 4.70 15.28 -11.44
CA GLU A 42 3.94 14.35 -12.28
C GLU A 42 3.31 15.05 -13.50
N MET A 43 2.76 16.25 -13.32
CA MET A 43 2.19 17.04 -14.40
C MET A 43 3.27 17.51 -15.38
N LEU A 44 4.37 18.08 -14.87
CA LEU A 44 5.45 18.57 -15.73
C LEU A 44 6.16 17.45 -16.50
N PHE A 45 6.27 16.26 -15.91
CA PHE A 45 6.80 15.08 -16.61
C PHE A 45 5.87 14.64 -17.74
N ARG A 46 4.55 14.57 -17.49
CA ARG A 46 3.56 14.23 -18.53
C ARG A 46 3.51 15.24 -19.66
N MET A 47 3.73 16.51 -19.36
CA MET A 47 3.81 17.59 -20.36
C MET A 47 5.14 17.61 -21.11
N GLY A 48 6.13 16.82 -20.69
CA GLY A 48 7.47 16.77 -21.31
C GLY A 48 8.40 17.91 -20.92
N HIS A 49 8.03 18.75 -19.95
CA HIS A 49 8.91 19.79 -19.40
C HIS A 49 10.02 19.17 -18.54
N ILE A 50 9.68 18.19 -17.71
CA ILE A 50 10.66 17.36 -17.01
C ILE A 50 10.95 16.12 -17.87
N ARG A 51 12.24 15.89 -18.15
CA ARG A 51 12.72 14.76 -18.95
C ARG A 51 13.24 13.62 -18.09
N VAL A 52 13.77 13.92 -16.91
CA VAL A 52 14.35 12.94 -15.99
C VAL A 52 13.74 13.13 -14.62
N VAL A 53 13.24 12.03 -14.03
CA VAL A 53 12.76 12.02 -12.64
C VAL A 53 13.51 10.94 -11.88
N THR A 54 14.11 11.32 -10.77
CA THR A 54 14.63 10.37 -9.77
C THR A 54 13.52 10.04 -8.78
N ALA A 55 13.37 8.78 -8.39
CA ALA A 55 12.32 8.43 -7.45
C ALA A 55 12.66 7.23 -6.57
N THR A 56 11.96 7.13 -5.44
CA THR A 56 12.01 5.96 -4.57
C THR A 56 10.90 4.96 -4.93
N SER A 57 10.77 3.88 -4.15
CA SER A 57 9.78 2.81 -4.39
C SER A 57 8.33 3.31 -4.46
N SER A 58 8.02 4.49 -3.91
CA SER A 58 6.68 5.08 -3.99
C SER A 58 6.21 5.33 -5.43
N LEU A 59 7.13 5.54 -6.38
CA LEU A 59 6.75 5.77 -7.78
C LEU A 59 6.20 4.50 -8.46
N ALA A 60 6.56 3.31 -7.95
CA ALA A 60 6.11 2.05 -8.51
C ALA A 60 4.57 1.91 -8.46
N LEU A 61 3.93 2.49 -7.44
CA LEU A 61 2.52 2.25 -7.11
C LEU A 61 1.66 3.48 -7.39
N GLY A 62 0.65 3.34 -8.27
CA GLY A 62 -0.49 4.26 -8.33
C GLY A 62 -0.30 5.58 -9.07
N ILE A 63 0.85 5.84 -9.72
CA ILE A 63 1.09 7.07 -10.46
C ILE A 63 1.04 6.81 -11.97
N ASN A 64 0.42 7.70 -12.76
CA ASN A 64 0.40 7.61 -14.23
C ASN A 64 1.55 8.42 -14.85
N MET A 65 2.75 7.83 -14.87
CA MET A 65 3.97 8.47 -15.34
C MET A 65 4.78 7.48 -16.20
N PRO A 66 4.31 7.13 -17.41
CA PRO A 66 5.03 6.23 -18.31
C PRO A 66 6.27 6.95 -18.88
N CYS A 67 7.39 6.25 -18.96
CA CYS A 67 8.66 6.80 -19.41
C CYS A 67 9.22 5.96 -20.55
N LYS A 68 10.08 6.55 -21.40
CA LYS A 68 10.76 5.79 -22.45
C LYS A 68 11.72 4.75 -21.87
N SER A 69 12.32 5.06 -20.73
CA SER A 69 13.32 4.21 -20.09
C SER A 69 13.24 4.27 -18.57
N VAL A 70 13.57 3.16 -17.92
CA VAL A 70 13.71 3.03 -16.47
C VAL A 70 15.14 2.64 -16.14
N VAL A 71 15.73 3.27 -15.13
CA VAL A 71 17.09 2.99 -14.68
C VAL A 71 17.09 2.62 -13.20
N PHE A 72 17.61 1.45 -12.86
CA PHE A 72 17.83 1.00 -11.49
C PHE A 72 19.28 1.33 -11.09
N LEU A 73 19.45 2.25 -10.14
CA LEU A 73 20.76 2.87 -9.85
C LEU A 73 21.61 2.15 -8.79
N LYS A 74 21.00 1.33 -7.94
CA LYS A 74 21.70 0.70 -6.80
C LYS A 74 21.00 -0.57 -6.37
N ASP A 75 21.79 -1.53 -5.90
CA ASP A 75 21.28 -2.67 -5.15
C ASP A 75 20.62 -2.24 -3.82
N SER A 76 19.39 -2.72 -3.60
CA SER A 76 18.58 -2.42 -2.42
C SER A 76 17.73 -3.64 -2.06
N SER A 77 17.53 -3.89 -0.76
CA SER A 77 16.60 -4.91 -0.27
C SER A 77 15.16 -4.66 -0.71
N TYR A 78 14.81 -3.40 -1.00
CA TYR A 78 13.48 -3.02 -1.52
C TYR A 78 13.31 -3.33 -3.02
N LEU A 79 14.38 -3.63 -3.75
CA LEU A 79 14.30 -4.07 -5.14
C LEU A 79 14.08 -5.58 -5.18
N ASP A 80 12.82 -5.98 -5.03
CA ASP A 80 12.32 -7.35 -5.19
C ASP A 80 11.63 -7.55 -6.56
N ALA A 81 11.18 -8.77 -6.84
CA ALA A 81 10.55 -9.12 -8.12
C ALA A 81 9.26 -8.32 -8.40
N LEU A 82 8.48 -8.01 -7.35
CA LEU A 82 7.26 -7.23 -7.47
C LEU A 82 7.57 -5.78 -7.84
N ASN A 83 8.40 -5.12 -7.04
CA ASN A 83 8.79 -3.73 -7.24
C ASN A 83 9.53 -3.54 -8.56
N TYR A 84 10.41 -4.48 -8.92
CA TYR A 84 11.04 -4.52 -10.24
C TYR A 84 10.00 -4.51 -11.35
N ARG A 85 9.03 -5.45 -11.35
CA ARG A 85 8.00 -5.52 -12.41
C ARG A 85 7.11 -4.27 -12.45
N GLN A 86 6.75 -3.73 -11.29
CA GLN A 86 5.96 -2.50 -11.20
C GLN A 86 6.71 -1.28 -11.76
N MET A 87 8.01 -1.17 -11.49
CA MET A 87 8.84 -0.08 -12.00
C MET A 87 9.19 -0.27 -13.48
N ALA A 88 9.72 -1.43 -13.85
CA ALA A 88 10.10 -1.77 -15.23
C ALA A 88 8.92 -1.71 -16.20
N GLY A 89 7.71 -2.07 -15.75
CA GLY A 89 6.49 -1.96 -16.55
C GLY A 89 6.07 -0.53 -16.94
N ARG A 90 6.76 0.49 -16.41
CA ARG A 90 6.57 1.89 -16.81
C ARG A 90 7.41 2.29 -18.02
N ALA A 91 8.39 1.48 -18.40
CA ALA A 91 9.20 1.69 -19.59
C ALA A 91 8.38 1.43 -20.86
N GLY A 92 8.46 2.33 -21.83
CA GLY A 92 7.74 2.29 -23.09
C GLY A 92 6.40 3.02 -23.00
N ARG A 93 6.27 4.15 -23.71
CA ARG A 93 5.02 4.91 -23.77
C ARG A 93 4.16 4.38 -24.92
N ARG A 94 2.96 3.89 -24.59
CA ARG A 94 2.00 3.36 -25.57
C ARG A 94 1.71 4.39 -26.66
N GLY A 95 1.89 3.99 -27.92
CA GLY A 95 1.66 4.83 -29.09
C GLY A 95 2.75 5.87 -29.38
N LEU A 96 3.80 5.96 -28.57
CA LEU A 96 4.92 6.90 -28.77
C LEU A 96 6.27 6.19 -28.95
N ASP A 97 6.53 5.12 -28.21
CA ASP A 97 7.77 4.35 -28.29
C ASP A 97 7.49 2.95 -28.87
N LEU A 98 8.41 2.44 -29.70
CA LEU A 98 8.35 1.07 -30.22
C LEU A 98 8.66 0.02 -29.13
N GLU A 99 9.53 0.39 -28.19
CA GLU A 99 9.98 -0.46 -27.10
C GLU A 99 10.26 0.36 -25.84
N GLY A 100 10.23 -0.30 -24.68
CA GLY A 100 10.61 0.26 -23.39
C GLY A 100 11.95 -0.27 -22.95
N ASN A 101 12.88 0.62 -22.60
CA ASN A 101 14.24 0.23 -22.20
C ASN A 101 14.40 0.19 -20.67
N VAL A 102 15.06 -0.85 -20.17
CA VAL A 102 15.34 -1.02 -18.73
C VAL A 102 16.84 -1.19 -18.54
N TYR A 103 17.44 -0.34 -17.71
CA TYR A 103 18.87 -0.33 -17.44
C TYR A 103 19.14 -0.63 -15.96
N PHE A 104 20.20 -1.38 -15.70
CA PHE A 104 20.71 -1.63 -14.36
C PHE A 104 22.10 -1.02 -14.24
N PHE A 105 22.30 -0.22 -13.20
CA PHE A 105 23.57 0.39 -12.87
C PHE A 105 23.98 -0.06 -11.47
N ASN A 106 25.20 -0.55 -11.32
CA ASN A 106 25.76 -0.97 -10.04
C ASN A 106 24.88 -1.98 -9.26
N ILE A 107 24.29 -2.95 -9.98
CA ILE A 107 23.53 -4.07 -9.41
C ILE A 107 24.20 -5.38 -9.88
N PRO A 108 24.49 -6.32 -8.97
CA PRO A 108 25.10 -7.59 -9.34
C PRO A 108 24.26 -8.36 -10.37
N MET A 109 24.90 -8.95 -11.38
CA MET A 109 24.21 -9.71 -12.42
C MET A 109 23.38 -10.87 -11.86
N THR A 110 23.83 -11.49 -10.76
CA THR A 110 23.07 -12.53 -10.05
C THR A 110 21.70 -12.03 -9.57
N LYS A 111 21.63 -10.79 -9.09
CA LYS A 111 20.38 -10.15 -8.69
C LYS A 111 19.55 -9.76 -9.90
N VAL A 112 20.16 -9.22 -10.95
CA VAL A 112 19.44 -8.88 -12.21
C VAL A 112 18.75 -10.12 -12.77
N ASP A 113 19.47 -11.24 -12.88
CA ASP A 113 18.92 -12.52 -13.33
C ASP A 113 17.75 -12.99 -12.47
N MET A 114 17.89 -12.86 -11.14
CA MET A 114 16.82 -13.19 -10.19
C MET A 114 15.60 -12.30 -10.43
N LEU A 115 15.76 -10.98 -10.59
CA LEU A 115 14.66 -10.04 -10.79
C LEU A 115 13.88 -10.32 -12.07
N ILE A 116 14.58 -10.68 -13.15
CA ILE A 116 13.97 -10.97 -14.45
C ILE A 116 13.24 -12.32 -14.43
N LYS A 117 13.82 -13.35 -13.80
CA LYS A 117 13.29 -14.72 -13.84
C LYS A 117 12.25 -15.02 -12.75
N SER A 118 12.25 -14.26 -11.66
CA SER A 118 11.37 -14.54 -10.51
C SER A 118 9.90 -14.24 -10.81
N ASN A 119 9.04 -15.13 -10.33
CA ASN A 119 7.60 -14.86 -10.30
C ASN A 119 7.27 -13.75 -9.31
N VAL A 120 6.18 -13.01 -9.58
CA VAL A 120 5.63 -12.07 -8.59
C VAL A 120 5.18 -12.89 -7.38
N PRO A 121 5.49 -12.44 -6.15
CA PRO A 121 5.00 -13.10 -4.94
C PRO A 121 3.49 -13.32 -5.01
N GLU A 122 3.04 -14.49 -4.58
CA GLU A 122 1.61 -14.78 -4.47
C GLU A 122 0.96 -13.80 -3.49
N LEU A 123 -0.27 -13.40 -3.80
CA LEU A 123 -1.07 -12.58 -2.90
C LEU A 123 -1.36 -13.39 -1.64
N ARG A 124 -0.68 -13.04 -0.55
CA ARG A 124 -0.98 -13.56 0.78
C ARG A 124 -2.02 -12.65 1.43
N GLY A 125 -3.11 -13.25 1.90
CA GLY A 125 -4.09 -12.52 2.70
C GLY A 125 -3.45 -12.04 4.00
N GLN A 126 -3.37 -10.73 4.19
CA GLN A 126 -3.09 -10.15 5.49
C GLN A 126 -4.43 -9.82 6.13
N PHE A 127 -4.81 -10.59 7.16
CA PHE A 127 -6.01 -10.31 7.92
C PHE A 127 -5.62 -9.71 9.27
N PRO A 128 -5.78 -8.39 9.45
CA PRO A 128 -5.47 -7.74 10.71
C PRO A 128 -6.57 -8.07 11.71
N LEU A 129 -6.54 -9.28 12.28
CA LEU A 129 -7.34 -9.58 13.45
C LEU A 129 -6.73 -8.78 14.61
N SER A 130 -7.37 -7.67 14.93
CA SER A 130 -7.01 -6.82 16.07
C SER A 130 -8.07 -6.96 17.16
N ILE A 131 -7.70 -6.64 18.40
CA ILE A 131 -8.63 -6.59 19.53
C ILE A 131 -9.81 -5.65 19.21
N SER A 132 -9.54 -4.52 18.55
CA SER A 132 -10.57 -3.58 18.10
C SER A 132 -11.51 -4.18 17.05
N LEU A 133 -11.02 -5.01 16.13
CA LEU A 133 -11.88 -5.72 15.18
C LEU A 133 -12.78 -6.72 15.91
N VAL A 134 -12.22 -7.49 16.85
CA VAL A 134 -12.99 -8.44 17.66
C VAL A 134 -14.10 -7.71 18.43
N LEU A 135 -13.78 -6.60 19.10
CA LEU A 135 -14.77 -5.78 19.79
C LEU A 135 -15.88 -5.29 18.86
N ARG A 136 -15.54 -4.75 17.67
CA ARG A 136 -16.53 -4.30 16.68
C ARG A 136 -17.43 -5.43 16.20
N LEU A 137 -16.88 -6.62 15.98
CA LEU A 137 -17.66 -7.80 15.60
C LEU A 137 -18.61 -8.23 16.72
N MET A 138 -18.17 -8.16 17.98
CA MET A 138 -19.03 -8.45 19.13
C MET A 138 -20.15 -7.41 19.31
N LEU A 139 -19.83 -6.12 19.15
CA LEU A 139 -20.82 -5.05 19.19
C LEU A 139 -21.87 -5.21 18.09
N LEU A 140 -21.45 -5.59 16.87
CA LEU A 140 -22.36 -5.89 15.78
C LEU A 140 -23.27 -7.08 16.14
N ALA A 141 -22.71 -8.16 16.68
CA ALA A 141 -23.50 -9.33 17.09
C ALA A 141 -24.48 -9.05 18.24
N ALA A 142 -24.14 -8.12 19.13
CA ALA A 142 -24.94 -7.80 20.31
C ALA A 142 -26.04 -6.74 20.03
N LYS A 143 -25.74 -5.73 19.22
CA LYS A 143 -26.60 -4.55 19.02
C LYS A 143 -27.41 -4.55 17.71
N ALA A 144 -27.17 -5.48 16.80
CA ALA A 144 -27.93 -5.52 15.54
C ALA A 144 -29.40 -5.89 15.76
N ASP A 145 -30.29 -5.24 15.02
CA ASP A 145 -31.72 -5.53 15.00
C ASP A 145 -31.98 -6.95 14.48
N ASP A 146 -31.31 -7.32 13.39
CA ASP A 146 -31.30 -8.69 12.86
C ASP A 146 -30.08 -9.46 13.38
N LYS A 147 -30.30 -10.24 14.45
CA LYS A 147 -29.27 -11.10 15.05
C LYS A 147 -28.81 -12.23 14.11
N GLY A 148 -29.66 -12.68 13.19
CA GLY A 148 -29.34 -13.75 12.24
C GLY A 148 -28.32 -13.27 11.21
N ASP A 149 -28.60 -12.13 10.59
CA ASP A 149 -27.71 -11.47 9.63
C ASP A 149 -26.39 -11.04 10.29
N ALA A 150 -26.44 -10.46 11.50
CA ALA A 150 -25.24 -10.05 12.22
C ALA A 150 -24.30 -11.24 12.53
N ARG A 151 -24.85 -12.37 12.99
CA ARG A 151 -24.08 -13.59 13.23
C ARG A 151 -23.48 -14.12 11.92
N ALA A 152 -24.22 -14.11 10.82
CA ALA A 152 -23.73 -14.55 9.52
C ALA A 152 -22.56 -13.67 9.03
N LYS A 153 -22.65 -12.35 9.18
CA LYS A 153 -21.59 -11.40 8.83
C LYS A 153 -20.33 -11.62 9.67
N VAL A 154 -20.47 -11.76 11.00
CA VAL A 154 -19.33 -12.03 11.90
C VAL A 154 -18.66 -13.35 11.55
N LEU A 155 -19.42 -14.42 11.35
CA LEU A 155 -18.88 -15.72 10.97
C LEU A 155 -18.21 -15.68 9.59
N SER A 156 -18.76 -14.92 8.64
CA SER A 156 -18.18 -14.76 7.31
C SER A 156 -16.79 -14.10 7.38
N VAL A 157 -16.66 -13.01 8.14
CA VAL A 157 -15.38 -12.31 8.35
C VAL A 157 -14.32 -13.22 8.98
N LEU A 158 -14.71 -14.06 9.95
CA LEU A 158 -13.78 -14.96 10.65
C LEU A 158 -13.44 -16.22 9.86
N LYS A 159 -14.39 -16.78 9.08
CA LYS A 159 -14.21 -18.04 8.33
C LYS A 159 -13.65 -17.86 6.92
N HIS A 160 -13.93 -16.74 6.26
CA HIS A 160 -13.55 -16.48 4.87
C HIS A 160 -12.46 -15.43 4.73
N SER A 161 -11.69 -15.21 5.81
CA SER A 161 -10.47 -14.42 5.73
C SER A 161 -9.52 -15.01 4.69
N LEU A 162 -9.01 -14.17 3.78
CA LEU A 162 -8.01 -14.55 2.78
C LEU A 162 -6.76 -15.18 3.41
N MET A 163 -6.49 -14.92 4.69
CA MET A 163 -5.38 -15.52 5.44
C MET A 163 -5.62 -17.00 5.79
N SER A 164 -6.88 -17.41 5.95
CA SER A 164 -7.29 -18.77 6.28
C SER A 164 -7.62 -19.63 5.06
N PHE A 165 -7.75 -19.00 3.88
CA PHE A 165 -8.11 -19.68 2.65
C PHE A 165 -7.04 -20.71 2.28
N LYS A 166 -7.39 -22.00 2.34
CA LYS A 166 -6.52 -23.16 2.11
C LYS A 166 -5.35 -23.34 3.12
N HIS A 167 -5.35 -22.64 4.25
CA HIS A 167 -4.32 -22.75 5.28
C HIS A 167 -4.90 -23.13 6.65
N PRO A 168 -5.03 -24.44 6.97
CA PRO A 168 -5.69 -24.90 8.21
C PRO A 168 -4.99 -24.43 9.49
N VAL A 169 -3.67 -24.30 9.47
CA VAL A 169 -2.88 -23.77 10.60
C VAL A 169 -3.24 -22.30 10.89
N ALA A 170 -3.43 -21.48 9.84
CA ALA A 170 -3.81 -20.08 9.98
C ALA A 170 -5.22 -19.94 10.58
N THR A 171 -6.14 -20.85 10.24
CA THR A 171 -7.47 -20.93 10.85
C THR A 171 -7.39 -21.22 12.35
N GLN A 172 -6.50 -22.11 12.77
CA GLN A 172 -6.31 -22.41 14.19
C GLN A 172 -5.69 -21.23 14.94
N MET A 173 -4.69 -20.57 14.35
CA MET A 173 -4.11 -19.34 14.92
C MET A 173 -5.14 -18.22 15.07
N LEU A 174 -6.02 -18.02 14.08
CA LEU A 174 -7.11 -17.05 14.16
C LEU A 174 -8.07 -17.34 15.29
N LYS A 175 -8.43 -18.62 15.50
CA LYS A 175 -9.28 -19.02 16.64
C LYS A 175 -8.60 -18.72 17.97
N MET A 176 -7.32 -19.07 18.12
CA MET A 176 -6.57 -18.81 19.35
C MET A 176 -6.47 -17.31 19.63
N PHE A 177 -6.18 -16.50 18.61
CA PHE A 177 -6.12 -15.04 18.75
C PHE A 177 -7.49 -14.43 19.08
N PHE A 178 -8.57 -14.95 18.50
CA PHE A 178 -9.93 -14.51 18.83
C PHE A 178 -10.26 -14.80 20.30
N VAL A 179 -9.96 -16.01 20.78
CA VAL A 179 -10.16 -16.39 22.20
C VAL A 179 -9.31 -15.51 23.12
N PHE A 180 -8.04 -15.29 22.78
CA PHE A 180 -7.17 -14.39 23.53
C PHE A 180 -7.73 -12.96 23.57
N SER A 181 -8.18 -12.43 22.43
CA SER A 181 -8.76 -11.08 22.35
C SER A 181 -10.03 -10.97 23.18
N LEU A 182 -10.85 -12.02 23.21
CA LEU A 182 -12.04 -12.08 24.04
C LEU A 182 -11.68 -12.06 25.53
N GLN A 183 -10.74 -12.91 25.95
CA GLN A 183 -10.26 -12.94 27.34
C GLN A 183 -9.67 -11.58 27.75
N PHE A 184 -8.88 -10.96 26.87
CA PHE A 184 -8.32 -9.64 27.09
C PHE A 184 -9.42 -8.58 27.28
N LEU A 185 -10.42 -8.53 26.39
CA LEU A 185 -11.54 -7.58 26.49
C LEU A 185 -12.38 -7.79 27.76
N VAL A 186 -12.58 -9.04 28.16
CA VAL A 186 -13.31 -9.39 29.40
C VAL A 186 -12.55 -8.93 30.64
N HIS A 187 -11.23 -9.15 30.67
CA HIS A 187 -10.39 -8.89 31.84
C HIS A 187 -10.00 -7.41 31.99
N GLU A 188 -9.55 -6.78 30.90
CA GLU A 188 -8.96 -5.43 30.94
C GLU A 188 -9.96 -4.31 30.62
N VAL A 189 -11.02 -4.62 29.86
CA VAL A 189 -12.03 -3.64 29.41
C VAL A 189 -13.39 -3.89 30.09
N CYS A 190 -13.45 -4.78 31.08
CA CYS A 190 -14.66 -5.12 31.84
C CYS A 190 -15.87 -5.50 30.95
N MET A 191 -15.63 -6.18 29.81
CA MET A 191 -16.74 -6.77 29.04
C MET A 191 -17.28 -8.00 29.75
N TYR A 192 -18.57 -8.00 30.09
CA TYR A 192 -19.26 -9.20 30.60
C TYR A 192 -19.92 -9.95 29.44
N VAL A 193 -19.52 -11.22 29.22
CA VAL A 193 -20.15 -12.11 28.23
C VAL A 193 -21.32 -12.82 28.89
N ALA A 194 -22.54 -12.48 28.51
CA ALA A 194 -23.76 -13.08 29.05
C ALA A 194 -24.04 -14.46 28.40
N THR A 195 -24.13 -15.50 29.21
CA THR A 195 -24.72 -16.79 28.82
C THR A 195 -26.17 -16.85 29.31
N ASP A 196 -27.09 -16.73 28.35
CA ASP A 196 -28.54 -17.01 28.33
C ASP A 196 -29.50 -16.69 29.49
N GLN A 197 -29.12 -16.12 30.64
CA GLN A 197 -30.14 -15.73 31.64
C GLN A 197 -29.94 -14.45 32.46
N ASN A 198 -28.95 -13.58 32.22
CA ASN A 198 -28.93 -12.29 32.92
C ASN A 198 -28.37 -11.12 32.09
N VAL A 199 -29.10 -10.00 32.14
CA VAL A 199 -28.85 -8.72 31.47
C VAL A 199 -27.70 -7.98 32.14
N TYR A 200 -26.66 -7.52 31.43
CA TYR A 200 -25.83 -6.41 31.95
C TYR A 200 -25.25 -5.47 30.88
N LYS A 201 -24.98 -4.26 31.38
CA LYS A 201 -24.75 -2.95 30.76
C LYS A 201 -23.29 -2.77 30.35
N CYS A 202 -23.03 -2.16 29.20
CA CYS A 202 -21.68 -1.77 28.74
C CYS A 202 -21.34 -0.39 29.33
N ILE A 203 -20.20 -0.23 29.99
CA ILE A 203 -19.64 1.08 30.35
C ILE A 203 -18.27 1.23 29.67
N ALA A 204 -18.12 2.35 28.95
CA ALA A 204 -16.98 2.88 28.18
C ALA A 204 -16.65 2.19 26.85
#